data_AF-A0A6C0C4L8-F1
#
_entry.id   AF-A0A6C0C4L8-F1
#
_cell.length_a   1.000
_cell.length_b   1.000
_cell.length_c   1.000
_cell.angle_alpha   90.00
_cell.angle_beta   90.00
_cell.angle_gamma   90.00
#
_symmetry.space_group_name_H-M   'P 1'
#
loop_
_entity.id
_entity.type
_entity.pdbx_description
1 polymer ?
#
loop_
_entity_poly.entity_id
_entity_poly.type
_entity_poly.pdbx_seq_one_letter_code
_entity_poly.pdbx_strand_id
1 'polypeptide(L)'
;MSTIFTENIAKTPFTTTKKILSRIKKGSAWMKVNNWLSMAQLITFVGVIIFVISTTSGQTDGELAAYYWMAVGVVTTIFSTTIMLSKTSKNENVFSLITKMGTLYTPTLATLIPIGAMIFILHTIKNTIRKDAEHLPPQFYTFHYLTFFFLFLQIIMLYQFFGGEIKSILSGGAISDPYKWTFVSAFIFFSIISLGSAVELYVIVTRFITDG
;
A
#
# COMPACT_ATOMS: atom_id res chain seq x y z
N MET A 1 -24.96 64.10 -45.28
CA MET A 1 -24.75 64.60 -43.90
C MET A 1 -24.95 63.42 -42.94
N SER A 2 -24.11 63.33 -41.91
CA SER A 2 -23.72 62.16 -41.08
C SER A 2 -24.86 61.23 -40.59
N THR A 3 -24.65 59.97 -40.19
CA THR A 3 -23.77 59.49 -39.09
C THR A 3 -23.91 57.94 -38.91
N ILE A 4 -22.81 57.29 -38.47
CA ILE A 4 -22.72 56.13 -37.54
C ILE A 4 -23.18 54.73 -38.02
N PHE A 5 -22.25 53.76 -38.05
CA PHE A 5 -22.25 52.62 -37.11
C PHE A 5 -20.87 51.96 -37.06
N THR A 6 -20.15 52.29 -35.99
CA THR A 6 -19.06 51.51 -35.40
C THR A 6 -19.57 50.17 -34.86
N GLU A 7 -18.61 49.27 -34.68
CA GLU A 7 -18.59 48.24 -33.65
C GLU A 7 -19.12 46.85 -34.05
N ASN A 8 -18.20 46.03 -34.53
CA ASN A 8 -18.31 44.59 -34.38
C ASN A 8 -16.97 44.04 -33.87
N ILE A 9 -16.69 44.26 -32.59
CA ILE A 9 -15.57 43.60 -31.89
C ILE A 9 -16.16 42.62 -30.88
N ALA A 10 -16.14 41.36 -31.30
CA ALA A 10 -15.80 40.17 -30.53
C ALA A 10 -16.16 40.17 -29.03
N LYS A 11 -17.28 39.55 -28.70
CA LYS A 11 -17.45 38.87 -27.41
C LYS A 11 -17.66 37.39 -27.66
N THR A 12 -16.61 36.58 -27.48
CA THR A 12 -16.68 35.25 -26.82
C THR A 12 -15.34 34.51 -26.88
N PRO A 13 -14.55 34.56 -25.79
CA PRO A 13 -13.75 33.40 -25.40
C PRO A 13 -13.80 33.09 -23.89
N PHE A 14 -14.70 33.70 -23.12
CA PHE A 14 -14.69 33.59 -21.65
C PHE A 14 -15.61 32.49 -21.08
N THR A 15 -16.66 32.10 -21.79
CA THR A 15 -17.66 31.13 -21.33
C THR A 15 -17.19 29.68 -21.47
N THR A 16 -16.44 29.35 -22.53
CA THR A 16 -15.93 27.99 -22.78
C THR A 16 -14.87 27.60 -21.77
N THR A 17 -13.95 28.51 -21.44
CA THR A 17 -12.87 28.31 -20.47
C THR A 17 -13.42 28.13 -19.07
N LYS A 18 -14.46 28.87 -18.67
CA LYS A 18 -15.14 28.70 -17.37
C LYS A 18 -15.84 27.33 -17.26
N LYS A 19 -16.45 26.85 -18.36
CA LYS A 19 -17.11 25.53 -18.41
C LYS A 19 -16.08 24.40 -18.32
N ILE A 20 -14.95 24.53 -19.00
CA ILE A 20 -13.83 23.57 -18.93
C ILE A 20 -13.16 23.61 -17.55
N LEU A 21 -12.88 24.79 -16.98
CA LEU A 21 -12.38 24.91 -15.61
C LEU A 21 -13.36 24.34 -14.58
N SER A 22 -14.66 24.51 -14.79
CA SER A 22 -15.68 23.92 -13.91
C SER A 22 -15.75 22.40 -14.04
N ARG A 23 -15.49 21.84 -15.24
CA ARG A 23 -15.36 20.40 -15.48
C ARG A 23 -14.05 19.82 -14.98
N ILE A 24 -12.95 20.59 -14.93
CA ILE A 24 -11.69 20.19 -14.30
C ILE A 24 -11.81 20.29 -12.77
N LYS A 25 -12.49 21.32 -12.24
CA LYS A 25 -12.85 21.40 -10.81
C LYS A 25 -13.81 20.30 -10.38
N LYS A 26 -14.76 19.89 -11.24
CA LYS A 26 -15.67 18.76 -10.99
C LYS A 26 -15.07 17.39 -11.37
N GLY A 27 -14.07 17.35 -12.26
CA GLY A 27 -13.28 16.15 -12.61
C GLY A 27 -12.14 15.88 -11.62
N SER A 28 -11.79 16.89 -10.81
CA SER A 28 -11.11 16.77 -9.53
C SER A 28 -12.07 16.36 -8.39
N ALA A 29 -13.26 15.85 -8.72
CA ALA A 29 -13.95 14.89 -7.87
C ALA A 29 -13.10 13.62 -7.85
N TRP A 30 -12.03 13.71 -7.06
CA TRP A 30 -11.15 12.67 -6.59
C TRP A 30 -11.80 11.30 -6.67
N MET A 31 -11.12 10.37 -7.37
CA MET A 31 -11.45 8.95 -7.53
C MET A 31 -12.26 8.42 -6.34
N LYS A 32 -13.43 7.80 -6.62
CA LYS A 32 -14.25 7.13 -5.60
C LYS A 32 -13.34 6.22 -4.76
N VAL A 33 -13.59 6.08 -3.46
CA VAL A 33 -12.79 5.26 -2.52
C VAL A 33 -12.33 3.92 -3.11
N ASN A 34 -13.24 3.21 -3.77
CA ASN A 34 -12.95 1.94 -4.42
C ASN A 34 -11.81 2.04 -5.45
N ASN A 35 -11.72 3.13 -6.21
CA ASN A 35 -10.69 3.33 -7.22
C ASN A 35 -9.29 3.50 -6.59
N TRP A 36 -9.16 4.07 -5.39
CA TRP A 36 -7.87 4.22 -4.70
C TRP A 36 -7.39 2.91 -4.08
N LEU A 37 -8.29 2.17 -3.43
CA LEU A 37 -7.98 0.83 -2.93
C LEU A 37 -7.57 -0.09 -4.08
N SER A 38 -8.27 -0.03 -5.22
CA SER A 38 -7.88 -0.77 -6.42
C SER A 38 -6.52 -0.34 -6.98
N MET A 39 -6.18 0.96 -6.93
CA MET A 39 -4.86 1.44 -7.34
C MET A 39 -3.75 0.88 -6.42
N ALA A 40 -3.95 0.93 -5.11
CA ALA A 40 -2.96 0.38 -4.17
C ALA A 40 -2.82 -1.14 -4.26
N GLN A 41 -3.93 -1.86 -4.49
CA GLN A 41 -3.93 -3.27 -4.84
C GLN A 41 -3.07 -3.54 -6.07
N LEU A 42 -3.25 -2.76 -7.13
CA LEU A 42 -2.48 -2.90 -8.37
C LEU A 42 -0.97 -2.68 -8.14
N ILE A 43 -0.58 -1.69 -7.33
CA ILE A 43 0.82 -1.46 -6.94
C ILE A 43 1.40 -2.71 -6.23
N THR A 44 0.66 -3.31 -5.30
CA THR A 44 1.11 -4.54 -4.65
C THR A 44 1.17 -5.72 -5.61
N PHE A 45 0.21 -5.86 -6.53
CA PHE A 45 0.24 -6.90 -7.56
C PHE A 45 1.46 -6.78 -8.46
N VAL A 46 1.88 -5.56 -8.82
CA VAL A 46 3.14 -5.32 -9.53
C VAL A 46 4.32 -5.87 -8.72
N GLY A 47 4.36 -5.65 -7.41
CA GLY A 47 5.36 -6.24 -6.52
C GLY A 47 5.39 -7.78 -6.58
N VAL A 48 4.22 -8.42 -6.58
CA VAL A 48 4.10 -9.89 -6.69
C VAL A 48 4.63 -10.40 -8.03
N ILE A 49 4.29 -9.73 -9.13
CA ILE A 49 4.78 -10.10 -10.46
C ILE A 49 6.30 -9.97 -10.52
N ILE A 50 6.85 -8.87 -9.99
CA ILE A 50 8.30 -8.67 -9.89
C ILE A 50 8.92 -9.80 -9.08
N PHE A 51 8.34 -10.18 -7.94
CA PHE A 51 8.85 -11.28 -7.12
C PHE A 51 8.94 -12.59 -7.91
N VAL A 52 7.84 -13.01 -8.54
CA VAL A 52 7.79 -14.26 -9.32
C VAL A 52 8.82 -14.27 -10.45
N ILE A 53 8.93 -13.17 -11.22
CA ILE A 53 9.92 -13.06 -12.30
C ILE A 53 11.35 -13.09 -11.74
N SER A 54 11.59 -12.41 -10.64
CA SER A 54 12.92 -12.29 -10.03
C SER A 54 13.37 -13.62 -9.43
N THR A 55 12.48 -14.32 -8.73
CA THR A 55 12.74 -15.65 -8.18
C THR A 55 13.00 -16.67 -9.29
N THR A 56 12.21 -16.66 -10.37
CA THR A 56 12.42 -17.59 -11.50
C THR A 56 13.70 -17.29 -12.29
N SER A 57 14.18 -16.05 -12.26
CA SER A 57 15.43 -15.63 -12.92
C SER A 57 16.65 -15.60 -12.00
N GLY A 58 16.50 -15.95 -10.71
CA GLY A 58 17.59 -15.90 -9.72
C GLY A 58 18.10 -14.50 -9.41
N GLN A 59 17.29 -13.45 -9.63
CA GLN A 59 17.69 -12.05 -9.45
C GLN A 59 17.31 -11.50 -8.07
N THR A 60 18.24 -11.51 -7.13
CA THR A 60 18.04 -11.01 -5.75
C THR A 60 17.66 -9.54 -5.67
N ASP A 61 18.20 -8.71 -6.58
CA ASP A 61 17.87 -7.28 -6.63
C ASP A 61 16.39 -7.06 -6.98
N GLY A 62 15.83 -7.95 -7.82
CA GLY A 62 14.42 -7.93 -8.16
C GLY A 62 13.51 -8.42 -7.03
N GLU A 63 13.96 -9.43 -6.26
CA GLU A 63 13.26 -9.87 -5.05
C GLU A 63 13.20 -8.74 -4.01
N LEU A 64 14.31 -8.02 -3.79
CA LEU A 64 14.33 -6.83 -2.92
C LEU A 64 13.40 -5.72 -3.45
N ALA A 65 13.37 -5.49 -4.77
CA ALA A 65 12.46 -4.53 -5.39
C ALA A 65 10.98 -4.88 -5.14
N ALA A 66 10.62 -6.16 -5.14
CA ALA A 66 9.26 -6.60 -4.83
C ALA A 66 8.81 -6.16 -3.43
N TYR A 67 9.67 -6.31 -2.41
CA TYR A 67 9.34 -5.85 -1.06
C TYR A 67 9.19 -4.33 -0.98
N TYR A 68 10.00 -3.56 -1.71
CA TYR A 68 9.81 -2.11 -1.81
C TYR A 68 8.46 -1.76 -2.43
N TRP A 69 8.05 -2.45 -3.52
CA TRP A 69 6.75 -2.24 -4.15
C TRP A 69 5.58 -2.59 -3.22
N MET A 70 5.68 -3.67 -2.45
CA MET A 70 4.70 -4.02 -1.42
C MET A 70 4.60 -2.93 -0.34
N ALA A 71 5.74 -2.45 0.18
CA ALA A 71 5.78 -1.37 1.15
C ALA A 71 5.12 -0.08 0.61
N VAL A 72 5.45 0.30 -0.63
CA VAL A 72 4.85 1.47 -1.31
C VAL A 72 3.34 1.30 -1.46
N GLY A 73 2.86 0.10 -1.82
CA GLY A 73 1.41 -0.19 -1.90
C GLY A 73 0.70 0.02 -0.56
N VAL A 74 1.30 -0.44 0.54
CA VAL A 74 0.75 -0.25 1.89
C VAL A 74 0.79 1.22 2.31
N VAL A 75 1.92 1.92 2.11
CA VAL A 75 2.07 3.35 2.44
C VAL A 75 1.09 4.20 1.63
N THR A 76 0.91 3.91 0.35
CA THR A 76 -0.06 4.60 -0.52
C THR A 76 -1.49 4.42 -0.02
N THR A 77 -1.82 3.23 0.48
CA THR A 77 -3.15 2.92 1.03
C THR A 77 -3.46 3.77 2.24
N ILE A 78 -2.53 3.83 3.19
CA ILE A 78 -2.74 4.60 4.41
C ILE A 78 -2.75 6.10 4.15
N PHE A 79 -1.84 6.61 3.32
CA PHE A 79 -1.82 8.02 2.95
C PHE A 79 -3.13 8.46 2.27
N SER A 80 -3.59 7.67 1.29
CA SER A 80 -4.86 7.90 0.59
C SER A 80 -6.05 7.89 1.55
N THR A 81 -6.08 6.93 2.47
CA THR A 81 -7.17 6.79 3.44
C THR A 81 -7.17 7.95 4.44
N THR A 82 -6.00 8.35 4.94
CA THR A 82 -5.86 9.50 5.85
C THR A 82 -6.36 10.79 5.19
N ILE A 83 -6.00 11.04 3.92
CA ILE A 83 -6.50 12.20 3.18
C ILE A 83 -8.02 12.14 3.04
N MET A 84 -8.57 10.98 2.67
CA MET A 84 -10.01 10.83 2.47
C MET A 84 -10.80 11.05 3.75
N LEU A 85 -10.33 10.46 4.85
CA LEU A 85 -10.95 10.65 6.16
C LEU A 85 -10.90 12.12 6.57
N SER A 86 -9.74 12.79 6.46
CA SER A 86 -9.59 14.22 6.80
C SER A 86 -10.56 15.14 6.07
N LYS A 87 -10.93 14.79 4.82
CA LYS A 87 -11.88 15.57 4.01
C LYS A 87 -13.33 15.29 4.41
N THR A 88 -13.64 14.07 4.83
CA THR A 88 -15.00 13.65 5.18
C THR A 88 -15.36 14.11 6.60
N SER A 89 -14.38 14.16 7.49
CA SER A 89 -14.55 14.44 8.91
C SER A 89 -14.38 15.93 9.27
N LYS A 90 -14.57 16.86 8.33
CA LYS A 90 -14.34 18.31 8.53
C LYS A 90 -15.11 18.93 9.70
N ASN A 91 -16.17 18.27 10.16
CA ASN A 91 -17.01 18.70 11.28
C ASN A 91 -17.03 17.68 12.44
N GLU A 92 -16.14 16.69 12.45
CA GLU A 92 -16.05 15.71 13.54
C GLU A 92 -15.09 16.17 14.64
N ASN A 93 -15.31 15.65 15.86
CA ASN A 93 -14.44 15.92 16.99
C ASN A 93 -13.03 15.36 16.73
N VAL A 94 -11.98 16.09 17.15
CA VAL A 94 -10.57 15.69 16.91
C VAL A 94 -10.29 14.30 17.51
N PHE A 95 -10.87 14.01 18.69
CA PHE A 95 -10.71 12.72 19.35
C PHE A 95 -11.33 11.55 18.57
N SER A 96 -12.51 11.74 17.97
CA SER A 96 -13.13 10.70 17.12
C SER A 96 -12.35 10.46 15.83
N LEU A 97 -11.66 11.48 15.34
CA LEU A 97 -10.82 11.39 14.15
C LEU A 97 -9.53 10.60 14.46
N ILE A 98 -8.92 10.85 15.63
CA ILE A 98 -7.74 10.11 16.10
C ILE A 98 -8.08 8.63 16.30
N THR A 99 -9.21 8.29 16.93
CA THR A 99 -9.58 6.89 17.16
C THR A 99 -9.84 6.13 15.85
N LYS A 100 -10.55 6.74 14.89
CA LYS A 100 -10.78 6.17 13.54
C LYS A 100 -9.48 5.95 12.78
N MET A 101 -8.53 6.87 12.91
CA MET A 101 -7.21 6.73 12.29
C MET A 101 -6.36 5.66 12.98
N GLY A 102 -6.39 5.63 14.32
CA GLY A 102 -5.67 4.65 15.14
C GLY A 102 -6.03 3.21 14.76
N THR A 103 -7.31 2.93 14.55
CA THR A 103 -7.78 1.59 14.14
C THR A 103 -7.26 1.15 12.77
N LEU A 104 -6.89 2.10 11.89
CA LEU A 104 -6.31 1.81 10.58
C LEU A 104 -4.78 1.71 10.62
N TYR A 105 -4.13 2.46 11.52
CA TYR A 105 -2.67 2.43 11.69
C TYR A 105 -2.17 1.08 12.22
N THR A 106 -2.87 0.47 13.18
CA THR A 106 -2.43 -0.80 13.79
C THR A 106 -2.22 -1.95 12.79
N PRO A 107 -3.22 -2.35 11.96
CA PRO A 107 -3.01 -3.43 10.99
C PRO A 107 -2.01 -3.03 9.88
N THR A 108 -1.90 -1.74 9.58
CA THR A 108 -0.90 -1.23 8.65
C THR A 108 0.51 -1.42 9.19
N LEU A 109 0.77 -1.06 10.44
CA LEU A 109 2.06 -1.27 11.10
C LEU A 109 2.37 -2.75 11.25
N ALA A 110 1.39 -3.57 11.63
CA ALA A 110 1.54 -5.02 11.72
C ALA A 110 2.00 -5.65 10.38
N THR A 111 1.69 -4.99 9.25
CA THR A 111 2.09 -5.39 7.89
C THR A 111 3.42 -4.77 7.47
N LEU A 112 3.63 -3.48 7.75
CA LEU A 112 4.88 -2.78 7.37
C LEU A 112 6.10 -3.27 8.14
N ILE A 113 5.95 -3.65 9.42
CA ILE A 113 7.08 -4.10 10.25
C ILE A 113 7.76 -5.34 9.64
N PRO A 114 7.06 -6.46 9.36
CA PRO A 114 7.69 -7.62 8.72
C PRO A 114 8.18 -7.34 7.29
N ILE A 115 7.52 -6.46 6.51
CA ILE A 115 8.07 -6.04 5.20
C ILE A 115 9.41 -5.31 5.39
N GLY A 116 9.48 -4.37 6.34
CA GLY A 116 10.70 -3.64 6.67
C GLY A 116 11.82 -4.54 7.15
N ALA A 117 11.51 -5.57 7.96
CA ALA A 117 12.46 -6.58 8.38
C ALA A 117 13.03 -7.34 7.17
N MET A 118 12.18 -7.77 6.24
CA MET A 118 12.63 -8.46 5.03
C MET A 118 13.50 -7.58 4.13
N ILE A 119 13.12 -6.31 3.94
CA ILE A 119 13.96 -5.33 3.23
C ILE A 119 15.33 -5.22 3.89
N PHE A 120 15.38 -5.08 5.21
CA PHE A 120 16.63 -4.96 5.96
C PHE A 120 17.52 -6.21 5.80
N ILE A 121 16.93 -7.40 5.96
CA ILE A 121 17.66 -8.67 5.83
C ILE A 121 18.23 -8.80 4.43
N LEU A 122 17.39 -8.73 3.39
CA LEU A 122 17.82 -8.87 1.99
C LEU A 122 18.85 -7.81 1.60
N HIS A 123 18.69 -6.56 2.08
CA HIS A 123 19.68 -5.52 1.83
C HIS A 123 21.04 -5.83 2.46
N THR A 124 21.05 -6.39 3.67
CA THR A 124 22.27 -6.76 4.41
C THR A 124 23.01 -7.88 3.70
N ILE A 125 22.28 -8.87 3.18
CA ILE A 125 22.86 -10.12 2.67
C ILE A 125 23.00 -10.16 1.15
N LYS A 126 22.51 -9.14 0.43
CA LYS A 126 22.51 -9.08 -1.04
C LYS A 126 23.87 -9.41 -1.68
N ASN A 127 24.96 -8.96 -1.06
CA ASN A 127 26.31 -9.19 -1.58
C ASN A 127 26.75 -10.64 -1.41
N THR A 128 26.33 -11.29 -0.33
CA THR A 128 26.59 -12.70 -0.06
C THR A 128 25.80 -13.57 -1.02
N ILE A 129 24.50 -13.30 -1.20
CA ILE A 129 23.68 -14.07 -2.15
C ILE A 129 24.21 -13.91 -3.58
N ARG A 130 24.60 -12.71 -4.00
CA ARG A 130 25.15 -12.51 -5.37
C ARG A 130 26.45 -13.26 -5.63
N LYS A 131 27.21 -13.60 -4.59
CA LYS A 131 28.50 -14.30 -4.72
C LYS A 131 28.35 -15.81 -4.60
N ASP A 132 27.51 -16.28 -3.67
CA ASP A 132 27.42 -17.70 -3.28
C ASP A 132 25.98 -18.23 -3.20
N ALA A 133 25.06 -17.74 -4.04
CA ALA A 133 23.66 -18.18 -4.08
C ALA A 133 23.49 -19.71 -4.16
N GLU A 134 24.39 -20.39 -4.89
CA GLU A 134 24.35 -21.83 -5.12
C GLU A 134 24.63 -22.66 -3.85
N HIS A 135 25.32 -22.08 -2.87
CA HIS A 135 25.69 -22.76 -1.62
C HIS A 135 24.77 -22.41 -0.45
N LEU A 136 23.77 -21.54 -0.68
CA LEU A 136 22.84 -21.19 0.38
C LEU A 136 22.03 -22.41 0.82
N PRO A 137 21.83 -22.60 2.14
CA PRO A 137 21.01 -23.69 2.64
C PRO A 137 19.60 -23.64 2.04
N PRO A 138 18.99 -24.77 1.60
CA PRO A 138 17.63 -24.77 1.05
C PRO A 138 16.56 -24.16 1.98
N GLN A 139 16.83 -24.18 3.29
CA GLN A 139 15.99 -23.55 4.30
C GLN A 139 15.88 -22.03 4.08
N PHE A 140 16.92 -21.38 3.56
CA PHE A 140 16.89 -19.95 3.22
C PHE A 140 15.75 -19.65 2.25
N TYR A 141 15.70 -20.34 1.11
CA TYR A 141 14.68 -20.14 0.10
C TYR A 141 13.28 -20.50 0.63
N THR A 142 13.18 -21.55 1.45
CA THR A 142 11.92 -21.95 2.08
C THR A 142 11.36 -20.84 2.96
N PHE A 143 12.15 -20.32 3.91
CA PHE A 143 11.71 -19.23 4.79
C PHE A 143 11.50 -17.92 4.04
N HIS A 144 12.29 -17.64 3.01
CA HIS A 144 12.11 -16.46 2.18
C HIS A 144 10.75 -16.48 1.47
N TYR A 145 10.44 -17.56 0.74
CA TYR A 145 9.19 -17.69 0.00
C TYR A 145 7.97 -17.79 0.91
N LEU A 146 8.11 -18.48 2.05
CA LEU A 146 7.06 -18.58 3.05
C LEU A 146 6.74 -17.20 3.66
N THR A 147 7.77 -16.42 3.99
CA THR A 147 7.60 -15.04 4.49
C THR A 147 6.93 -14.16 3.44
N PHE A 148 7.35 -14.25 2.18
CA PHE A 148 6.72 -13.52 1.09
C PHE A 148 5.23 -13.88 0.96
N PHE A 149 4.90 -15.17 0.99
CA PHE A 149 3.53 -15.65 0.88
C PHE A 149 2.65 -15.14 2.02
N PHE A 150 3.13 -15.19 3.27
CA PHE A 150 2.39 -14.66 4.41
C PHE A 150 2.21 -13.15 4.34
N LEU A 151 3.22 -12.41 3.93
CA LEU A 151 3.12 -10.96 3.70
C LEU A 151 2.10 -10.63 2.60
N PHE A 152 2.07 -11.41 1.52
CA PHE A 152 1.08 -11.24 0.45
C PHE A 152 -0.35 -11.44 0.97
N LEU A 153 -0.61 -12.54 1.70
CA LEU A 153 -1.92 -12.77 2.32
C LEU A 153 -2.29 -11.65 3.30
N GLN A 154 -1.33 -11.19 4.09
CA GLN A 154 -1.51 -10.11 5.04
C GLN A 154 -1.91 -8.79 4.34
N ILE A 155 -1.31 -8.47 3.19
CA ILE A 155 -1.69 -7.29 2.40
C ILE A 155 -3.09 -7.44 1.77
N ILE A 156 -3.47 -8.62 1.28
CA ILE A 156 -4.84 -8.85 0.76
C ILE A 156 -5.86 -8.56 1.86
N MET A 157 -5.65 -9.12 3.05
CA MET A 157 -6.51 -8.86 4.20
C MET A 157 -6.51 -7.38 4.59
N LEU A 158 -5.36 -6.69 4.51
CA LEU A 158 -5.27 -5.25 4.76
C LEU A 158 -6.20 -4.47 3.85
N TYR A 159 -6.24 -4.80 2.56
CA TYR A 159 -7.13 -4.11 1.63
C TYR A 159 -8.61 -4.42 1.88
N GLN A 160 -8.94 -5.66 2.25
CA GLN A 160 -10.32 -6.00 2.63
C GLN A 160 -10.75 -5.26 3.90
N PHE A 161 -9.88 -5.22 4.92
CA PHE A 161 -10.09 -4.50 6.16
C PHE A 161 -10.31 -3.01 5.94
N PHE A 162 -9.44 -2.36 5.14
CA PHE A 162 -9.62 -0.96 4.77
C PHE A 162 -10.93 -0.74 4.01
N GLY A 163 -11.28 -1.63 3.08
CA GLY A 163 -12.56 -1.55 2.36
C GLY A 163 -13.78 -1.60 3.29
N GLY A 164 -13.75 -2.46 4.32
CA GLY A 164 -14.79 -2.58 5.33
C GLY A 164 -14.85 -1.38 6.28
N GLU A 165 -13.72 -1.01 6.87
CA GLU A 165 -13.63 0.12 7.81
C GLU A 165 -13.98 1.44 7.15
N ILE A 166 -13.55 1.68 5.91
CA ILE A 166 -13.91 2.91 5.20
C ILE A 166 -15.43 2.97 4.98
N LYS A 167 -16.07 1.88 4.57
CA LYS A 167 -17.53 1.84 4.42
C LYS A 167 -18.24 2.13 5.74
N SER A 168 -17.74 1.55 6.84
CA SER A 168 -18.25 1.80 8.18
C SER A 168 -18.13 3.28 8.56
N ILE A 169 -16.95 3.87 8.39
CA ILE A 169 -16.69 5.27 8.73
C ILE A 169 -17.55 6.22 7.89
N LEU A 170 -17.68 5.96 6.59
CA LEU A 170 -18.52 6.76 5.69
C LEU A 170 -20.01 6.65 5.99
N SER A 171 -20.45 5.53 6.57
CA SER A 171 -21.84 5.33 7.02
C SER A 171 -22.12 5.90 8.42
N GLY A 172 -21.15 6.55 9.06
CA GLY A 172 -21.29 7.03 10.44
C GLY A 172 -21.43 5.90 11.46
N GLY A 173 -20.95 4.70 11.15
CA GLY A 173 -21.07 3.51 11.99
C GLY A 173 -22.40 2.74 11.85
N ALA A 174 -23.30 3.14 10.94
CA ALA A 174 -24.53 2.40 10.66
C ALA A 174 -24.28 1.01 10.06
N ILE A 175 -23.14 0.83 9.37
CA ILE A 175 -22.71 -0.44 8.78
C ILE A 175 -21.38 -0.82 9.44
N SER A 176 -21.42 -1.64 10.49
CA SER A 176 -20.20 -2.23 11.05
C SER A 176 -19.78 -3.43 10.21
N ASP A 177 -18.48 -3.58 9.95
CA ASP A 177 -17.94 -4.81 9.36
C ASP A 177 -18.03 -5.94 10.41
N PRO A 178 -18.80 -7.02 10.15
CA PRO A 178 -18.94 -8.13 11.09
C PRO A 178 -17.63 -8.90 11.30
N TYR A 179 -16.66 -8.80 10.37
CA TYR A 179 -15.40 -9.55 10.41
C TYR A 179 -14.22 -8.75 10.96
N LYS A 180 -14.46 -7.53 11.48
CA LYS A 180 -13.41 -6.64 12.01
C LYS A 180 -12.43 -7.35 12.95
N TRP A 181 -12.95 -8.08 13.94
CA TRP A 181 -12.11 -8.77 14.94
C TRP A 181 -11.38 -9.98 14.35
N THR A 182 -11.99 -10.68 13.40
CA THR A 182 -11.33 -11.75 12.64
C THR A 182 -10.12 -11.21 11.89
N PHE A 183 -10.24 -10.06 11.23
CA PHE A 183 -9.11 -9.40 10.57
C PHE A 183 -8.03 -9.02 11.57
N VAL A 184 -8.38 -8.39 12.71
CA VAL A 184 -7.40 -8.01 13.74
C VAL A 184 -6.62 -9.22 14.27
N SER A 185 -7.31 -10.32 14.60
CA SER A 185 -6.67 -11.56 15.05
C SER A 185 -5.77 -12.16 13.97
N ALA A 186 -6.22 -12.13 12.71
CA ALA A 186 -5.41 -12.58 11.58
C ALA A 186 -4.14 -11.71 11.43
N PHE A 187 -4.24 -10.38 11.49
CA PHE A 187 -3.05 -9.51 11.40
C PHE A 187 -2.02 -9.83 12.48
N ILE A 188 -2.45 -10.07 13.72
CA ILE A 188 -1.53 -10.46 14.80
C ILE A 188 -0.85 -11.79 14.47
N PHE A 189 -1.63 -12.80 14.08
CA PHE A 189 -1.11 -14.11 13.73
C PHE A 189 -0.10 -14.06 12.57
N PHE A 190 -0.48 -13.44 11.44
CA PHE A 190 0.40 -13.33 10.27
C PHE A 190 1.63 -12.46 10.54
N SER A 191 1.51 -11.41 11.37
CA SER A 191 2.66 -10.59 11.74
C SER A 191 3.67 -11.39 12.57
N ILE A 192 3.20 -12.18 13.56
CA ILE A 192 4.07 -13.05 14.37
C ILE A 192 4.75 -14.10 13.50
N ILE A 193 4.02 -14.77 12.62
CA ILE A 193 4.59 -15.81 11.76
C ILE A 193 5.57 -15.22 10.74
N SER A 194 5.24 -14.10 10.11
CA SER A 194 6.12 -13.44 9.15
C SER A 194 7.41 -12.95 9.83
N LEU A 195 7.30 -12.39 11.05
CA LEU A 195 8.47 -11.99 11.82
C LEU A 195 9.30 -13.17 12.29
N GLY A 196 8.68 -14.24 12.80
CA GLY A 196 9.38 -15.45 13.18
C GLY A 196 10.15 -16.06 12.00
N SER A 197 9.51 -16.12 10.83
CA SER A 197 10.13 -16.60 9.59
C SER A 197 11.29 -15.70 9.13
N ALA A 198 11.14 -14.37 9.24
CA ALA A 198 12.21 -13.43 8.95
C ALA A 198 13.39 -13.54 9.93
N VAL A 199 13.13 -13.78 11.22
CA VAL A 199 14.18 -14.00 12.22
C VAL A 199 14.95 -15.28 11.92
N GLU A 200 14.26 -16.39 11.62
CA GLU A 200 14.92 -17.64 11.21
C GLU A 200 15.77 -17.43 9.95
N LEU A 201 15.25 -16.69 8.96
CA LEU A 201 16.01 -16.31 7.76
C LEU A 201 17.29 -15.56 8.12
N TYR A 202 17.22 -14.59 9.03
CA TYR A 202 18.39 -13.84 9.49
C TYR A 202 19.40 -14.74 10.22
N VAL A 203 18.94 -15.66 11.08
CA VAL A 203 19.82 -16.62 11.78
C VAL A 203 20.53 -17.55 10.81
N ILE A 204 19.80 -18.09 9.81
CA ILE A 204 20.39 -18.96 8.79
C ILE A 204 21.50 -18.23 8.03
N VAL A 205 21.24 -16.99 7.61
CA VAL A 205 22.22 -16.25 6.81
C VAL A 205 23.41 -15.79 7.64
N THR A 206 23.19 -15.36 8.89
CA THR A 206 24.30 -15.01 9.77
C THR A 206 25.19 -16.20 10.05
N ARG A 207 24.63 -17.39 10.32
CA ARG A 207 25.42 -18.62 10.46
C ARG A 207 26.17 -18.99 9.19
N PHE A 208 25.53 -18.88 8.02
CA PHE A 208 26.21 -19.13 6.74
C PHE A 208 27.40 -18.18 6.53
N ILE A 209 27.25 -16.90 6.88
CA ILE A 209 28.33 -15.91 6.78
C ILE A 209 29.46 -16.17 7.80
N THR A 210 29.14 -16.61 9.02
CA THR A 210 30.15 -16.79 10.08
C THR A 210 30.85 -18.14 10.02
N ASP A 211 30.14 -19.19 9.62
CA ASP A 211 30.60 -20.57 9.78
C ASP A 211 31.16 -21.16 8.47
N GLY A 212 30.83 -20.57 7.31
CA GLY A 212 31.31 -20.99 5.98
C GLY A 212 30.44 -22.05 5.34
#